data_AF-A0A528BC64-F1
#
_entry.id   AF-A0A528BC64-F1
#
_cell.length_a   1.000
_cell.length_b   1.000
_cell.length_c   1.000
_cell.angle_alpha   90.00
_cell.angle_beta   90.00
_cell.angle_gamma   90.00
#
_symmetry.space_group_name_H-M   'P 1'
#
loop_
_entity.id
_entity.type
_entity.pdbx_description
1 polymer ?
#
loop_
_entity_poly.entity_id
_entity_poly.type
_entity_poly.pdbx_seq_one_letter_code
_entity_poly.pdbx_strand_id
1 'polypeptide(L)'
;VVDCDADGTSFWPERQQRLFAAARSSATKLTLILTGACYSNAASLAKIDPKAIPDDNIIWTFHTYDPFLLTHQGATWAGDFIPYVTGLPYPLSAVPRAQLEAALDTIRARIKAEAPWARQSGLLAYLDEQVASMDTDEKLLETMNAPFTRVEAWAKANGIRPENITLGEFGMIRQEYGNAQVMPA
;
A
#
# COMPACT_ATOMS: atom_id res chain seq x y z
N VAL A 1 13.25 0.09 -5.61
CA VAL A 1 13.26 1.34 -4.81
C VAL A 1 14.15 1.07 -3.61
N VAL A 2 15.08 1.97 -3.26
CA VAL A 2 15.99 1.74 -2.13
C VAL A 2 15.18 1.59 -0.83
N ASP A 3 15.58 0.67 0.04
CA ASP A 3 14.93 0.35 1.32
C ASP A 3 13.51 -0.25 1.22
N CYS A 4 13.10 -0.72 0.03
CA CYS A 4 11.90 -1.57 -0.14
C CYS A 4 12.18 -3.07 -0.11
N ASP A 5 13.44 -3.47 -0.34
CA ASP A 5 13.79 -4.88 -0.48
C ASP A 5 13.91 -5.57 0.89
N ALA A 6 13.68 -6.88 0.92
CA ALA A 6 13.75 -7.69 2.14
C ALA A 6 15.20 -7.97 2.59
N ASP A 7 16.18 -7.70 1.74
CA ASP A 7 17.57 -8.20 1.82
C ASP A 7 18.45 -7.47 2.85
N GLY A 8 17.84 -6.81 3.84
CA GLY A 8 18.53 -6.37 5.05
C GLY A 8 19.33 -5.06 4.96
N THR A 9 19.53 -4.49 3.77
CA THR A 9 20.10 -3.13 3.66
C THR A 9 18.99 -2.11 3.81
N SER A 10 18.91 -1.47 4.99
CA SER A 10 17.97 -0.38 5.26
C SER A 10 18.73 0.85 5.75
N PHE A 11 18.84 1.87 4.89
CA PHE A 11 19.52 3.12 5.23
C PHE A 11 18.60 4.14 5.89
N TRP A 12 17.29 3.98 5.69
CA TRP A 12 16.29 4.92 6.18
C TRP A 12 16.32 5.16 7.71
N PRO A 13 16.44 4.15 8.59
CA PRO A 13 16.45 4.38 10.04
C PRO A 13 17.58 5.34 10.48
N GLU A 14 18.80 5.13 9.98
CA GLU A 14 19.95 6.00 10.28
C GLU A 14 19.73 7.43 9.73
N ARG A 15 19.23 7.54 8.49
CA ARG A 15 18.96 8.83 7.86
C ARG A 15 17.86 9.60 8.61
N GLN A 16 16.78 8.93 8.98
CA GLN A 16 15.70 9.53 9.75
C GLN A 16 16.19 10.01 11.12
N GLN A 17 17.05 9.25 11.80
CA GLN A 17 17.64 9.68 13.08
C GLN A 17 18.47 10.96 12.93
N ARG A 18 19.26 11.09 11.86
CA ARG A 18 20.02 12.31 11.56
C ARG A 18 19.11 13.50 11.26
N LEU A 19 18.05 13.29 10.48
CA LEU A 19 17.06 14.32 10.18
C LEU A 19 16.31 14.77 11.44
N PHE A 20 15.92 13.81 12.28
CA PHE A 20 15.32 14.06 13.59
C PHE A 20 16.23 14.93 14.46
N ALA A 21 17.51 14.55 14.62
CA ALA A 21 18.46 15.30 15.43
C ALA A 21 18.67 16.73 14.92
N ALA A 22 18.78 16.90 13.59
CA ALA A 22 18.88 18.21 12.96
C ALA A 22 17.63 19.06 13.23
N ALA A 23 16.42 18.53 13.00
CA ALA A 23 15.17 19.22 13.26
C ALA A 23 15.04 19.61 14.75
N ARG A 24 15.32 18.68 15.66
CA ARG A 24 15.18 18.91 17.10
C ARG A 24 16.18 19.93 17.65
N SER A 25 17.37 20.03 17.05
CA SER A 25 18.37 21.05 17.42
C SER A 25 17.89 22.49 17.21
N SER A 26 16.99 22.71 16.24
CA SER A 26 16.47 24.03 15.88
C SER A 26 15.03 24.26 16.35
N ALA A 27 14.22 23.21 16.40
CA ALA A 27 12.81 23.24 16.75
C ALA A 27 12.52 22.34 17.96
N THR A 28 12.94 22.78 19.14
CA THR A 28 12.98 21.97 20.37
C THR A 28 11.61 21.47 20.87
N LYS A 29 10.51 22.09 20.43
CA LYS A 29 9.14 21.74 20.86
C LYS A 29 8.19 21.35 19.72
N LEU A 30 8.64 21.39 18.47
CA LEU A 30 7.80 21.06 17.34
C LEU A 30 7.45 19.56 17.35
N THR A 31 6.18 19.20 17.22
CA THR A 31 5.81 17.79 17.02
C THR A 31 6.33 17.33 15.67
N LEU A 32 7.08 16.24 15.65
CA LEU A 32 7.65 15.69 14.41
C LEU A 32 6.86 14.44 14.01
N ILE A 33 6.63 14.29 12.70
CA ILE A 33 6.02 13.10 12.13
C ILE A 33 7.13 12.25 11.51
N LEU A 34 7.29 11.02 12.00
CA LEU A 34 8.29 10.07 11.53
C LEU A 34 7.62 8.87 10.86
N THR A 35 8.31 8.26 9.90
CA THR A 35 7.75 7.25 8.99
C THR A 35 8.69 6.05 8.81
N GLY A 36 8.14 4.92 8.36
CA GLY A 36 8.95 3.83 7.81
C GLY A 36 9.55 4.16 6.44
N ALA A 37 10.42 3.28 5.95
CA ALA A 37 10.88 3.32 4.56
C ALA A 37 9.76 2.92 3.59
N CYS A 38 10.11 2.72 2.32
CA CYS A 38 9.26 2.09 1.30
C CYS A 38 7.83 2.64 1.27
N TYR A 39 7.71 3.93 0.94
CA TYR A 39 6.42 4.62 0.86
C TYR A 39 5.61 4.60 2.16
N SER A 40 6.30 4.67 3.32
CA SER A 40 5.63 4.69 4.63
C SER A 40 4.82 3.42 4.90
N ASN A 41 5.14 2.26 4.30
CA ASN A 41 4.32 1.07 4.52
C ASN A 41 4.44 0.54 5.96
N ALA A 42 3.39 -0.14 6.44
CA ALA A 42 3.34 -0.74 7.77
C ALA A 42 4.51 -1.69 8.04
N ALA A 43 4.96 -2.43 7.01
CA ALA A 43 6.06 -3.38 7.13
C ALA A 43 7.38 -2.71 7.49
N SER A 44 7.65 -1.55 6.90
CA SER A 44 8.86 -0.77 7.09
C SER A 44 8.82 0.08 8.35
N LEU A 45 7.64 0.61 8.74
CA LEU A 45 7.48 1.25 10.04
C LEU A 45 7.80 0.26 11.17
N ALA A 46 7.31 -0.98 11.05
CA ALA A 46 7.57 -2.02 12.03
C ALA A 46 9.05 -2.46 12.15
N LYS A 47 9.93 -2.00 11.25
CA LYS A 47 11.39 -2.20 11.33
C LYS A 47 12.13 -1.07 12.05
N ILE A 48 11.46 0.06 12.32
CA ILE A 48 12.06 1.17 13.06
C ILE A 48 12.18 0.78 14.53
N ASP A 49 13.34 1.04 15.13
CA ASP A 49 13.53 1.03 16.58
C ASP A 49 13.25 2.44 17.13
N PRO A 50 12.11 2.68 17.80
CA PRO A 50 11.79 4.00 18.34
C PRO A 50 12.79 4.47 19.40
N LYS A 51 13.53 3.57 20.05
CA LYS A 51 14.51 3.95 21.09
C LYS A 51 15.70 4.73 20.52
N ALA A 52 15.94 4.63 19.20
CA ALA A 52 16.91 5.47 18.51
C ALA A 52 16.48 6.96 18.41
N ILE A 53 15.20 7.24 18.70
CA ILE A 53 14.57 8.56 18.72
C ILE A 53 14.08 8.83 20.16
N PRO A 54 14.94 9.28 21.08
CA PRO A 54 14.58 9.48 22.49
C PRO A 54 13.77 10.78 22.69
N ASP A 55 12.53 10.78 22.21
CA ASP A 55 11.63 11.94 22.19
C ASP A 55 10.16 11.53 22.35
N ASP A 56 9.47 12.17 23.28
CA ASP A 56 8.07 11.88 23.58
C ASP A 56 7.08 12.68 22.70
N ASN A 57 7.55 13.67 21.93
CA ASN A 57 6.75 14.54 21.07
C ASN A 57 6.85 14.15 19.58
N ILE A 58 6.57 12.87 19.31
CA ILE A 58 6.62 12.24 17.99
C ILE A 58 5.26 11.62 17.65
N ILE A 59 4.85 11.79 16.40
CA ILE A 59 3.78 11.02 15.77
C ILE A 59 4.41 10.10 14.73
N TRP A 60 4.06 8.82 14.75
CA TRP A 60 4.48 7.86 13.74
C TRP A 60 3.42 7.74 12.66
N THR A 61 3.83 7.66 11.39
CA THR A 61 2.90 7.49 10.29
C THR A 61 3.22 6.27 9.45
N PHE A 62 2.15 5.64 8.97
CA PHE A 62 2.19 4.64 7.91
C PHE A 62 1.07 4.89 6.92
N HIS A 63 1.21 4.39 5.69
CA HIS A 63 0.19 4.44 4.65
C HIS A 63 -0.29 3.01 4.36
N THR A 64 -1.53 2.88 3.92
CA THR A 64 -2.00 1.65 3.28
C THR A 64 -2.94 1.95 2.12
N TYR A 65 -2.74 1.17 1.06
CA TYR A 65 -3.57 1.13 -0.13
C TYR A 65 -4.00 -0.31 -0.43
N ASP A 66 -4.00 -1.17 0.57
CA ASP A 66 -4.39 -2.57 0.40
C ASP A 66 -5.92 -2.70 0.27
N PRO A 67 -6.43 -3.50 -0.70
CA PRO A 67 -5.68 -4.18 -1.75
C PRO A 67 -5.30 -3.25 -2.90
N PHE A 68 -4.01 -3.26 -3.28
CA PHE A 68 -3.48 -2.36 -4.31
C PHE A 68 -4.17 -2.53 -5.67
N LEU A 69 -4.60 -3.76 -6.00
CA LEU A 69 -5.38 -4.07 -7.21
C LEU A 69 -6.65 -3.21 -7.31
N LEU A 70 -7.33 -2.94 -6.18
CA LEU A 70 -8.61 -2.22 -6.15
C LEU A 70 -8.39 -0.71 -6.00
N THR A 71 -7.41 -0.29 -5.20
CA THR A 71 -7.17 1.12 -4.89
C THR A 71 -6.56 1.92 -6.04
N HIS A 72 -5.88 1.25 -6.98
CA HIS A 72 -5.10 1.91 -8.05
C HIS A 72 -5.57 1.60 -9.47
N GLN A 73 -6.72 0.95 -9.64
CA GLN A 73 -7.22 0.51 -10.96
C GLN A 73 -7.03 1.56 -12.07
N GLY A 74 -6.29 1.19 -13.11
CA GLY A 74 -6.05 1.98 -14.30
C GLY A 74 -5.00 3.07 -14.15
N ALA A 75 -4.37 3.22 -12.98
CA ALA A 75 -3.33 4.19 -12.72
C ALA A 75 -2.11 3.95 -13.63
N THR A 76 -1.79 4.92 -14.48
CA THR A 76 -0.71 4.79 -15.48
C THR A 76 0.69 4.88 -14.87
N TRP A 77 0.77 5.34 -13.63
CA TRP A 77 1.99 5.52 -12.84
C TRP A 77 2.29 4.34 -11.88
N ALA A 78 1.40 3.35 -11.79
CA ALA A 78 1.46 2.27 -10.79
C ALA A 78 2.03 0.95 -11.35
N GLY A 79 3.30 0.96 -11.75
CA GLY A 79 3.98 -0.25 -12.25
C GLY A 79 3.46 -0.73 -13.61
N ASP A 80 3.85 -1.95 -14.01
CA ASP A 80 3.60 -2.49 -15.36
C ASP A 80 2.37 -3.39 -15.47
N PHE A 81 1.57 -3.50 -14.41
CA PHE A 81 0.39 -4.35 -14.34
C PHE A 81 -0.92 -3.55 -14.18
N ILE A 82 -0.96 -2.64 -13.20
CA ILE A 82 -2.16 -1.87 -12.85
C ILE A 82 -2.76 -1.05 -14.00
N PRO A 83 -2.00 -0.50 -14.97
CA PRO A 83 -2.60 0.22 -16.10
C PRO A 83 -3.63 -0.60 -16.89
N TYR A 84 -3.52 -1.95 -16.88
CA TYR A 84 -4.45 -2.84 -17.57
C TYR A 84 -5.70 -3.19 -16.75
N VAL A 85 -5.68 -2.96 -15.43
CA VAL A 85 -6.72 -3.40 -14.50
C VAL A 85 -7.73 -2.28 -14.27
N THR A 86 -8.96 -2.47 -14.70
CA THR A 86 -10.04 -1.48 -14.57
C THR A 86 -11.40 -2.14 -14.48
N GLY A 87 -12.33 -1.54 -13.75
CA GLY A 87 -13.72 -1.97 -13.74
C GLY A 87 -14.04 -3.07 -12.72
N LEU A 88 -13.11 -3.41 -11.83
CA LEU A 88 -13.38 -4.31 -10.72
C LEU A 88 -14.24 -3.59 -9.67
N PRO A 89 -15.30 -4.24 -9.16
CA PRO A 89 -16.11 -3.70 -8.08
C PRO A 89 -15.39 -3.82 -6.74
N TYR A 90 -15.86 -3.06 -5.75
CA TYR A 90 -15.43 -3.19 -4.37
C TYR A 90 -16.63 -3.48 -3.46
N PRO A 91 -16.58 -4.55 -2.65
CA PRO A 91 -15.71 -5.73 -2.78
C PRO A 91 -15.94 -6.48 -4.11
N LEU A 92 -15.08 -7.45 -4.46
CA LEU A 92 -15.29 -8.30 -5.65
C LEU A 92 -16.63 -9.06 -5.61
N SER A 93 -17.10 -9.37 -4.40
CA SER A 93 -18.38 -10.01 -4.09
C SER A 93 -19.60 -9.09 -4.23
N ALA A 94 -19.42 -7.79 -4.46
CA ALA A 94 -20.52 -6.82 -4.55
C ALA A 94 -21.42 -7.02 -5.78
N VAL A 95 -20.94 -7.76 -6.77
CA VAL A 95 -21.68 -8.07 -8.01
C VAL A 95 -21.84 -9.58 -8.19
N PRO A 96 -22.85 -10.04 -8.96
CA PRO A 96 -22.97 -11.46 -9.30
C PRO A 96 -21.69 -12.00 -9.97
N ARG A 97 -21.34 -13.26 -9.68
CA ARG A 97 -20.12 -13.90 -10.21
C ARG A 97 -19.96 -13.74 -11.73
N ALA A 98 -21.04 -13.87 -12.48
CA ALA A 98 -21.01 -13.69 -13.94
C ALA A 98 -20.58 -12.28 -14.38
N GLN A 99 -20.96 -11.23 -13.63
CA GLN A 99 -20.53 -9.86 -13.92
C GLN A 99 -19.06 -9.65 -13.56
N LEU A 100 -18.60 -10.22 -12.44
CA LEU A 100 -17.19 -10.22 -12.07
C LEU A 100 -16.33 -10.92 -13.14
N GLU A 101 -16.73 -12.10 -13.60
CA GLU A 101 -16.01 -12.82 -14.66
C GLU A 101 -15.95 -12.02 -15.96
N ALA A 102 -17.04 -11.33 -16.34
CA ALA A 102 -17.03 -10.46 -17.52
C ALA A 102 -16.04 -9.28 -17.39
N ALA A 103 -15.95 -8.68 -16.19
CA ALA A 103 -14.95 -7.65 -15.91
C ALA A 103 -13.52 -8.22 -16.00
N LEU A 104 -13.28 -9.40 -15.42
CA LEU A 104 -11.99 -10.08 -15.49
C LEU A 104 -11.61 -10.45 -16.93
N ASP A 105 -12.54 -10.94 -17.74
CA ASP A 105 -12.31 -11.26 -19.14
C ASP A 105 -11.97 -10.01 -19.96
N THR A 106 -12.59 -8.87 -19.64
CA THR A 106 -12.24 -7.57 -20.24
C THR A 106 -10.80 -7.19 -19.92
N ILE A 107 -10.37 -7.35 -18.67
CA ILE A 107 -8.98 -7.09 -18.25
C ILE A 107 -8.01 -8.05 -18.95
N ARG A 108 -8.33 -9.36 -18.97
CA ARG A 108 -7.51 -10.38 -19.65
C ARG A 108 -7.38 -10.09 -21.15
N ALA A 109 -8.45 -9.66 -21.80
CA ALA A 109 -8.44 -9.27 -23.21
C ALA A 109 -7.53 -8.06 -23.45
N ARG A 110 -7.61 -7.03 -22.58
CA ARG A 110 -6.72 -5.87 -22.66
C ARG A 110 -5.26 -6.26 -22.50
N ILE A 111 -4.91 -7.07 -21.50
CA ILE A 111 -3.54 -7.55 -21.30
C ILE A 111 -3.02 -8.26 -22.56
N LYS A 112 -3.82 -9.13 -23.17
CA LYS A 112 -3.44 -9.85 -24.40
C LYS A 112 -3.27 -8.93 -25.61
N ALA A 113 -4.04 -7.84 -25.68
CA ALA A 113 -4.00 -6.90 -26.80
C ALA A 113 -2.86 -5.88 -26.69
N GLU A 114 -2.58 -5.39 -25.48
CA GLU A 114 -1.76 -4.19 -25.28
C GLU A 114 -0.44 -4.45 -24.56
N ALA A 115 -0.36 -5.49 -23.72
CA ALA A 115 0.87 -5.74 -22.97
C ALA A 115 1.95 -6.37 -23.86
N PRO A 116 3.25 -6.08 -23.58
CA PRO A 116 4.36 -6.70 -24.30
C PRO A 116 4.24 -8.23 -24.29
N TRP A 117 4.38 -8.86 -25.46
CA TRP A 117 4.15 -10.30 -25.63
C TRP A 117 4.86 -11.17 -24.58
N ALA A 118 6.13 -10.86 -24.28
CA ALA A 118 6.94 -11.57 -23.29
C ALA A 118 6.42 -11.44 -21.84
N ARG A 119 5.55 -10.48 -21.54
CA ARG A 119 4.97 -10.24 -20.20
C ARG A 119 3.55 -10.77 -20.05
N GLN A 120 2.83 -11.04 -21.14
CA GLN A 120 1.40 -11.36 -21.10
C GLN A 120 1.06 -12.52 -20.16
N SER A 121 1.78 -13.64 -20.26
CA SER A 121 1.53 -14.82 -19.41
C SER A 121 1.71 -14.51 -17.92
N GLY A 122 2.76 -13.76 -17.57
CA GLY A 122 3.03 -13.35 -16.20
C GLY A 122 1.97 -12.40 -15.64
N LEU A 123 1.52 -11.42 -16.44
CA LEU A 123 0.48 -10.48 -16.01
C LEU A 123 -0.88 -11.17 -15.84
N LEU A 124 -1.22 -12.14 -16.70
CA LEU A 124 -2.45 -12.93 -16.56
C LEU A 124 -2.42 -13.80 -15.30
N ALA A 125 -1.32 -14.50 -15.05
CA ALA A 125 -1.15 -15.29 -13.83
C ALA A 125 -1.21 -14.42 -12.57
N TYR A 126 -0.58 -13.24 -12.62
CA TYR A 126 -0.59 -12.29 -11.51
C TYR A 126 -1.99 -11.72 -11.25
N LEU A 127 -2.80 -11.46 -12.28
CA LEU A 127 -4.21 -11.09 -12.11
C LEU A 127 -4.97 -12.17 -11.35
N ASP A 128 -4.84 -13.43 -11.75
CA ASP A 128 -5.54 -14.54 -11.11
C ASP A 128 -5.09 -14.71 -9.65
N GLU A 129 -3.79 -14.55 -9.36
CA GLU A 129 -3.24 -14.56 -7.99
C GLU A 129 -3.83 -13.44 -7.12
N GLN A 130 -3.81 -12.19 -7.62
CA GLN A 130 -4.33 -11.04 -6.88
C GLN A 130 -5.84 -11.17 -6.62
N VAL A 131 -6.62 -11.65 -7.60
CA VAL A 131 -8.05 -11.90 -7.40
C VAL A 131 -8.27 -12.99 -6.35
N ALA A 132 -7.54 -14.10 -6.44
CA ALA A 132 -7.67 -15.21 -5.49
C ALA A 132 -7.26 -14.83 -4.05
N SER A 133 -6.42 -13.81 -3.86
CA SER A 133 -6.06 -13.30 -2.54
C SER A 133 -7.16 -12.47 -1.88
N MET A 134 -8.22 -12.09 -2.60
CA MET A 134 -9.30 -11.22 -2.09
C MET A 134 -10.70 -11.59 -2.60
N ASP A 135 -10.90 -12.82 -3.07
CA ASP A 135 -12.15 -13.28 -3.70
C ASP A 135 -13.28 -13.58 -2.71
N THR A 136 -13.01 -13.50 -1.40
CA THR A 136 -14.00 -13.58 -0.33
C THR A 136 -13.89 -12.38 0.59
N ASP A 137 -15.01 -12.00 1.23
CA ASP A 137 -15.05 -10.89 2.18
C ASP A 137 -14.06 -11.09 3.34
N GLU A 138 -13.86 -12.34 3.77
CA GLU A 138 -12.92 -12.69 4.84
C GLU A 138 -11.46 -12.44 4.42
N LYS A 139 -11.06 -12.89 3.23
CA LYS A 139 -9.71 -12.65 2.70
C LYS A 139 -9.46 -11.17 2.44
N LEU A 140 -10.46 -10.47 1.91
CA LEU A 140 -10.40 -9.02 1.72
C LEU A 140 -10.19 -8.31 3.06
N LEU A 141 -10.98 -8.66 4.07
CA LEU A 141 -10.87 -8.08 5.40
C LEU A 141 -9.51 -8.39 6.04
N GLU A 142 -8.99 -9.62 5.89
CA GLU A 142 -7.64 -9.98 6.33
C GLU A 142 -6.58 -9.11 5.66
N THR A 143 -6.65 -8.95 4.34
CA THR A 143 -5.75 -8.10 3.56
C THR A 143 -5.77 -6.65 4.05
N MET A 144 -6.96 -6.09 4.26
CA MET A 144 -7.13 -4.73 4.75
C MET A 144 -6.65 -4.54 6.19
N ASN A 145 -6.82 -5.55 7.04
CA ASN A 145 -6.44 -5.49 8.46
C ASN A 145 -4.94 -5.71 8.69
N ALA A 146 -4.27 -6.47 7.83
CA ALA A 146 -2.85 -6.81 7.96
C ALA A 146 -1.91 -5.63 8.29
N PRO A 147 -1.97 -4.47 7.60
CA PRO A 147 -1.13 -3.32 7.95
C PRO A 147 -1.43 -2.77 9.35
N PHE A 148 -2.70 -2.69 9.76
CA PHE A 148 -3.10 -2.21 11.09
C PHE A 148 -2.65 -3.16 12.19
N THR A 149 -2.87 -4.46 12.02
CA THR A 149 -2.40 -5.49 12.98
C THR A 149 -0.89 -5.42 13.15
N ARG A 150 -0.15 -5.21 12.06
CA ARG A 150 1.30 -5.09 12.11
C ARG A 150 1.77 -3.85 12.88
N VAL A 151 1.17 -2.69 12.61
CA VAL A 151 1.51 -1.44 13.30
C VAL A 151 1.11 -1.50 14.77
N GLU A 152 -0.05 -2.09 15.09
CA GLU A 152 -0.48 -2.28 16.47
C GLU A 152 0.50 -3.17 17.26
N ALA A 153 0.95 -4.28 16.67
CA ALA A 153 1.93 -5.16 17.29
C ALA A 153 3.26 -4.45 17.54
N TRP A 154 3.75 -3.68 16.56
CA TRP A 154 4.96 -2.87 16.71
C TRP A 154 4.81 -1.78 17.79
N ALA A 155 3.65 -1.12 17.86
CA ALA A 155 3.37 -0.09 18.84
C ALA A 155 3.38 -0.67 20.27
N LYS A 156 2.68 -1.79 20.48
CA LYS A 156 2.66 -2.52 21.76
C LYS A 156 4.06 -2.95 22.19
N ALA A 157 4.85 -3.51 21.28
CA ALA A 157 6.20 -3.97 21.55
C ALA A 157 7.15 -2.83 21.98
N ASN A 158 6.88 -1.60 21.54
CA ASN A 158 7.72 -0.43 21.80
C ASN A 158 7.10 0.58 22.77
N GLY A 159 5.94 0.28 23.37
CA GLY A 159 5.24 1.19 24.29
C GLY A 159 4.73 2.48 23.64
N ILE A 160 4.51 2.48 22.32
CA ILE A 160 3.95 3.63 21.60
C ILE A 160 2.44 3.64 21.81
N ARG A 161 1.91 4.77 22.29
CA ARG A 161 0.47 4.93 22.50
C ARG A 161 -0.26 5.08 21.16
N PRO A 162 -1.45 4.51 20.98
CA PRO A 162 -2.18 4.56 19.71
C PRO A 162 -2.43 5.99 19.18
N GLU A 163 -2.63 6.97 20.06
CA GLU A 163 -2.82 8.38 19.68
C GLU A 163 -1.56 9.04 19.08
N ASN A 164 -0.39 8.44 19.25
CA ASN A 164 0.86 8.88 18.64
C ASN A 164 1.12 8.20 17.29
N ILE A 165 0.08 7.59 16.67
CA ILE A 165 0.17 6.92 15.37
C ILE A 165 -0.92 7.47 14.46
N THR A 166 -0.58 7.75 13.20
CA THR A 166 -1.52 8.24 12.20
C THR A 166 -1.43 7.45 10.89
N LEU A 167 -2.57 7.22 10.26
CA LEU A 167 -2.63 6.73 8.88
C LEU A 167 -2.47 7.93 7.95
N GLY A 168 -1.28 8.11 7.41
CA GLY A 168 -0.90 9.34 6.66
C GLY A 168 -1.58 9.44 5.30
N GLU A 169 -1.72 8.30 4.61
CA GLU A 169 -2.38 8.21 3.31
C GLU A 169 -3.16 6.90 3.20
N PHE A 170 -4.32 7.02 2.57
CA PHE A 170 -5.21 5.94 2.16
C PHE A 170 -6.17 6.48 1.10
N GLY A 171 -6.74 5.61 0.28
CA GLY A 171 -7.72 6.02 -0.70
C GLY A 171 -7.93 4.99 -1.79
N MET A 172 -8.90 5.28 -2.66
CA MET A 172 -9.20 4.47 -3.83
C MET A 172 -9.45 5.39 -5.01
N ILE A 173 -8.79 5.09 -6.13
CA ILE A 173 -8.91 5.89 -7.35
C ILE A 173 -10.32 5.76 -7.92
N ARG A 174 -10.94 6.91 -8.22
CA ARG A 174 -12.24 6.95 -8.91
C ARG A 174 -12.08 6.77 -10.42
N GLN A 175 -11.04 7.40 -10.97
CA GLN A 175 -10.70 7.46 -12.38
C GLN A 175 -9.28 7.99 -12.51
N GLU A 176 -8.45 7.34 -13.31
CA GLU A 176 -7.12 7.84 -13.64
C GLU A 176 -7.19 9.01 -14.63
N TYR A 177 -6.35 10.02 -14.44
CA TYR A 177 -6.28 11.15 -15.34
C TYR A 177 -5.94 10.72 -16.78
N GLY A 178 -6.75 11.14 -17.76
CA GLY A 178 -6.58 10.74 -19.16
C GLY A 178 -7.10 9.33 -19.49
N ASN A 179 -7.59 8.57 -18.51
CA ASN A 179 -8.29 7.31 -18.74
C ASN A 179 -9.81 7.54 -18.73
N ALA A 180 -10.51 7.13 -19.80
CA ALA A 180 -11.96 7.29 -19.90
C ALA A 180 -12.74 6.37 -18.95
N GLN A 181 -12.10 5.35 -18.38
CA GLN A 181 -12.77 4.39 -17.51
C GLN A 181 -12.92 4.91 -16.08
N VAL A 182 -14.16 4.82 -15.63
CA VAL A 182 -14.66 5.31 -14.36
C VAL A 182 -14.97 4.06 -13.53
N MET A 183 -14.29 3.87 -12.39
CA MET A 183 -14.47 2.65 -11.58
C MET A 183 -15.91 2.52 -11.06
N PRO A 184 -16.42 1.30 -10.80
CA PRO A 184 -17.71 1.13 -10.17
C PRO A 184 -17.76 1.85 -8.81
N ALA A 185 -18.94 2.39 -8.47
CA ALA A 185 -19.19 2.99 -7.16
C ALA A 185 -19.67 1.94 -6.17
#